data_AF-A0A399XDU8-F1
#
_entry.id   AF-A0A399XDU8-F1
#
_cell.length_a   1.000
_cell.length_b   1.000
_cell.length_c   1.000
_cell.angle_alpha   90.00
_cell.angle_beta   90.00
_cell.angle_gamma   90.00
#
_symmetry.space_group_name_H-M   'P 1'
#
loop_
_entity.id
_entity.type
_entity.pdbx_description
1 polymer ?
#
loop_
_entity_poly.entity_id
_entity_poly.type
_entity_poly.pdbx_seq_one_letter_code
_entity_poly.pdbx_strand_id
1 'polypeptide(L)'
;MQLKPIGYIKSPIKQPKFGGWQDLITKIVVDADYSDGLRGIDDYSHLIILYWLDKVDRVRLTMRPQGKKDVPEVGIFACRCPWRPNPIGMTTVKALERKGNILTVKGLDVLDGTPLLDIKPYTPPYDAVEEMRCPDWVNNLEY
;
A
#
# COMPACT_ATOMS: atom_id res chain seq x y z
N MET A 1 11.02 2.05 -19.13
CA MET A 1 9.59 2.25 -18.77
C MET A 1 9.50 3.46 -17.86
N GLN A 2 8.53 4.35 -18.06
CA GLN A 2 8.30 5.51 -17.20
C GLN A 2 6.89 5.39 -16.61
N LEU A 3 6.78 5.39 -15.28
CA LEU A 3 5.49 5.41 -14.60
C LEU A 3 5.04 6.87 -14.41
N LYS A 4 3.73 7.11 -14.53
CA LYS A 4 3.11 8.40 -14.27
C LYS A 4 2.16 8.22 -13.09
N PRO A 5 2.30 8.99 -12.00
CA PRO A 5 1.31 9.01 -10.95
C PRO A 5 -0.06 9.41 -11.50
N ILE A 6 -1.12 8.85 -10.93
CA ILE A 6 -2.52 9.20 -11.24
C ILE A 6 -3.16 10.06 -10.15
N GLY A 7 -2.35 10.52 -9.20
CA GLY A 7 -2.77 11.29 -8.05
C GLY A 7 -1.79 11.16 -6.88
N TYR A 8 -2.27 11.45 -5.67
CA TYR A 8 -1.47 11.41 -4.45
C TYR A 8 -2.32 11.04 -3.23
N ILE A 9 -1.66 10.65 -2.15
CA ILE A 9 -2.32 10.21 -0.92
C ILE A 9 -2.10 11.25 0.18
N LYS A 10 -3.20 11.76 0.76
CA LYS A 10 -3.20 12.59 1.97
C LYS A 10 -3.27 11.69 3.19
N SER A 11 -2.22 11.72 4.01
CA SER A 11 -2.08 10.90 5.20
C SER A 11 -1.73 11.80 6.40
N PRO A 12 -2.22 11.52 7.62
CA PRO A 12 -1.74 12.25 8.79
C PRO A 12 -0.30 11.86 9.18
N ILE A 13 0.26 10.80 8.58
CA ILE A 13 1.59 10.28 8.91
C ILE A 13 2.65 10.97 8.04
N LYS A 14 3.55 11.71 8.67
CA LYS A 14 4.63 12.45 7.99
C LYS A 14 6.01 11.80 8.13
N GLN A 15 6.15 10.87 9.07
CA GLN A 15 7.40 10.18 9.37
C GLN A 15 7.16 8.67 9.43
N PRO A 16 8.14 7.85 9.01
CA PRO A 16 8.03 6.39 9.08
C PRO A 16 7.75 5.92 10.50
N LYS A 17 6.85 4.93 10.63
CA LYS A 17 6.55 4.22 11.87
C LYS A 17 6.29 2.75 11.58
N PHE A 18 6.31 1.92 12.61
CA PHE A 18 5.80 0.55 12.55
C PHE A 18 4.41 0.48 13.21
N GLY A 19 3.57 -0.37 12.66
CA GLY A 19 2.26 -0.67 13.21
C GLY A 19 1.21 0.44 13.21
N GLY A 20 -0.02 0.04 13.56
CA GLY A 20 -1.14 0.96 13.75
C GLY A 20 -1.58 1.62 12.46
N TRP A 21 -1.54 0.88 11.36
CA TRP A 21 -2.02 1.32 10.05
C TRP A 21 -3.47 0.87 9.80
N GLN A 22 -3.93 -0.22 10.42
CA GLN A 22 -5.23 -0.83 10.12
C GLN A 22 -6.40 0.12 10.37
N ASP A 23 -6.28 1.00 11.36
CA ASP A 23 -7.31 1.97 11.71
C ASP A 23 -7.13 3.35 11.09
N LEU A 24 -6.05 3.56 10.33
CA LEU A 24 -5.72 4.85 9.76
C LEU A 24 -6.68 5.21 8.63
N ILE A 25 -7.39 6.34 8.79
CA ILE A 25 -8.20 6.94 7.74
C ILE A 25 -7.31 7.86 6.91
N THR A 26 -7.28 7.63 5.61
CA THR A 26 -6.51 8.41 4.63
C THR A 26 -7.41 8.83 3.47
N LYS A 27 -6.98 9.84 2.73
CA LYS A 27 -7.67 10.28 1.51
C LYS A 27 -6.77 10.07 0.31
N ILE A 28 -7.25 9.30 -0.66
CA ILE A 28 -6.64 9.16 -1.97
C ILE A 28 -7.25 10.24 -2.86
N VAL A 29 -6.41 11.10 -3.43
CA VAL A 29 -6.83 12.16 -4.35
C VAL A 29 -6.36 11.75 -5.74
N VAL A 30 -7.30 11.39 -6.61
CA VAL A 30 -7.05 11.05 -8.01
C VAL A 30 -7.04 12.34 -8.83
N ASP A 31 -6.10 12.50 -9.76
CA ASP A 31 -6.06 13.70 -10.60
C ASP A 31 -7.34 13.82 -11.46
N ALA A 32 -7.74 15.05 -11.76
CA ALA A 32 -9.02 15.33 -12.43
C ALA A 32 -9.15 14.58 -13.77
N ASP A 33 -8.06 14.48 -14.52
CA ASP A 33 -7.98 13.80 -15.82
C ASP A 33 -8.27 12.29 -15.74
N TYR A 34 -8.12 11.68 -14.55
CA TYR A 34 -8.39 10.26 -14.32
C TYR A 34 -9.67 10.02 -13.50
N SER A 35 -10.39 11.07 -13.11
CA SER A 35 -11.55 10.97 -12.20
C SER A 35 -12.69 10.09 -12.73
N ASP A 36 -12.89 10.05 -14.05
CA ASP A 36 -13.88 9.16 -14.69
C ASP A 36 -13.55 7.68 -14.52
N GLY A 37 -12.27 7.33 -14.30
CA GLY A 37 -11.83 5.97 -14.00
C GLY A 37 -12.37 5.42 -12.67
N LEU A 38 -12.94 6.27 -11.83
CA LEU A 38 -13.55 5.86 -10.55
C LEU A 38 -15.02 5.43 -10.69
N ARG A 39 -15.67 5.53 -11.85
CA ARG A 39 -17.09 5.11 -12.00
C ARG A 39 -17.26 3.64 -11.60
N GLY A 40 -18.25 3.35 -10.74
CA GLY A 40 -18.52 2.00 -10.21
C GLY A 40 -17.63 1.55 -9.06
N ILE A 41 -16.66 2.37 -8.62
CA ILE A 41 -15.76 1.98 -7.52
C ILE A 41 -16.49 1.83 -6.17
N ASP A 42 -17.61 2.53 -6.01
CA ASP A 42 -18.41 2.58 -4.79
C ASP A 42 -19.11 1.25 -4.49
N ASP A 43 -19.25 0.37 -5.48
CA ASP A 43 -19.82 -0.98 -5.33
C ASP A 43 -18.84 -1.95 -4.63
N TYR A 44 -17.56 -1.60 -4.53
CA TYR A 44 -16.53 -2.41 -3.89
C TYR A 44 -16.28 -1.96 -2.45
N SER A 45 -16.34 -2.91 -1.52
CA SER A 45 -15.98 -2.65 -0.11
C SER A 45 -14.47 -2.48 0.12
N HIS A 46 -13.65 -3.11 -0.72
CA HIS A 46 -12.20 -3.12 -0.60
C HIS A 46 -11.52 -2.87 -1.95
N LEU A 47 -10.40 -2.18 -1.88
CA LEU A 47 -9.59 -1.79 -3.04
C LEU A 47 -8.13 -2.17 -2.79
N ILE A 48 -7.43 -2.55 -3.84
CA ILE A 48 -5.97 -2.72 -3.84
C ILE A 48 -5.37 -1.42 -4.39
N ILE A 49 -4.54 -0.77 -3.58
CA ILE A 49 -3.89 0.50 -3.92
C ILE A 49 -2.43 0.22 -4.23
N LEU A 50 -1.96 0.64 -5.40
CA LEU A 50 -0.54 0.64 -5.75
C LEU A 50 0.00 2.07 -5.66
N TYR A 51 1.15 2.23 -5.01
CA TYR A 51 1.74 3.53 -4.75
C TYR A 51 3.26 3.48 -4.84
N TRP A 52 3.89 4.63 -5.07
CA TRP A 52 5.34 4.74 -5.19
C TRP A 52 5.95 5.25 -3.88
N LEU A 53 6.82 4.48 -3.27
CA LEU A 53 7.54 4.86 -2.06
C LEU A 53 8.69 5.82 -2.43
N ASP A 54 8.32 7.08 -2.70
CA ASP A 54 9.17 8.14 -3.24
C ASP A 54 10.33 8.55 -2.32
N LYS A 55 10.31 8.15 -1.04
CA LYS A 55 11.39 8.38 -0.07
C LYS A 55 12.48 7.30 -0.07
N VAL A 56 12.33 6.26 -0.88
CA VAL A 56 13.36 5.22 -1.03
C VAL A 56 14.52 5.76 -1.86
N ASP A 57 15.67 5.93 -1.23
CA ASP A 57 16.87 6.53 -1.79
C ASP A 57 17.93 5.51 -2.25
N ARG A 58 17.75 4.23 -1.88
CA ARG A 58 18.68 3.15 -2.18
C ARG A 58 17.99 1.81 -2.31
N VAL A 59 18.67 0.87 -2.97
CA VAL A 59 18.23 -0.52 -3.09
C VAL A 59 18.99 -1.40 -2.09
N ARG A 60 18.30 -2.39 -1.53
CA ARG A 60 18.90 -3.48 -0.75
C ARG A 60 18.44 -4.83 -1.31
N LEU A 61 19.35 -5.79 -1.38
CA LEU A 61 19.03 -7.16 -1.83
C LEU A 61 18.63 -8.07 -0.67
N THR A 62 19.08 -7.78 0.55
CA THR A 62 18.68 -8.45 1.78
C THR A 62 18.27 -7.44 2.85
N MET A 63 17.37 -7.85 3.73
CA MET A 63 16.96 -7.04 4.86
C MET A 63 16.40 -7.91 5.99
N ARG A 64 16.59 -7.46 7.23
CA ARG A 64 15.83 -7.91 8.39
C ARG A 64 14.58 -7.04 8.56
N PRO A 65 13.37 -7.55 8.30
CA PRO A 65 12.14 -6.77 8.43
C PRO A 65 12.01 -6.11 9.81
N GLN A 66 11.68 -4.82 9.82
CA GLN A 66 11.53 -3.97 11.02
C GLN A 66 12.76 -3.96 11.97
N GLY A 67 13.90 -4.50 11.55
CA GLY A 67 15.10 -4.63 12.40
C GLY A 67 14.94 -5.58 13.59
N LYS A 68 13.86 -6.39 13.63
CA LYS A 68 13.53 -7.26 14.77
C LYS A 68 14.51 -8.43 14.88
N LYS A 69 15.12 -8.61 16.05
CA LYS A 69 16.21 -9.60 16.28
C LYS A 69 15.76 -11.05 16.07
N ASP A 70 14.51 -11.34 16.37
CA ASP A 70 13.83 -12.63 16.25
C ASP A 70 13.25 -12.89 14.84
N VAL A 71 13.48 -11.99 13.89
CA VAL A 71 13.12 -12.15 12.47
C VAL A 71 14.39 -12.38 11.67
N PRO A 72 14.49 -13.39 10.78
CA PRO A 72 15.69 -13.63 9.99
C PRO A 72 15.98 -12.49 9.02
N GLU A 73 17.25 -12.37 8.62
CA GLU A 73 17.57 -11.60 7.41
C GLU A 73 17.15 -12.42 6.19
N VAL A 74 16.36 -11.81 5.30
CA VAL A 74 15.80 -12.45 4.11
C VAL A 74 16.07 -11.62 2.87
N GLY A 75 15.96 -12.24 1.69
CA GLY A 75 16.00 -11.51 0.43
C GLY A 75 14.88 -10.47 0.34
N ILE A 76 15.13 -9.34 -0.31
CA ILE A 76 14.18 -8.21 -0.40
C ILE A 76 12.85 -8.60 -1.07
N PHE A 77 12.84 -9.65 -1.89
CA PHE A 77 11.64 -10.18 -2.53
C PHE A 77 10.86 -11.18 -1.66
N ALA A 78 11.45 -11.63 -0.54
CA ALA A 78 10.79 -12.49 0.45
C ALA A 78 10.14 -11.68 1.59
N CYS A 79 10.19 -10.34 1.52
CA CYS A 79 9.55 -9.44 2.49
C CYS A 79 8.90 -8.24 1.80
N ARG A 80 8.17 -7.43 2.58
CA ARG A 80 7.48 -6.21 2.11
C ARG A 80 8.25 -4.92 2.42
N CYS A 81 9.56 -5.00 2.60
CA CYS A 81 10.39 -3.84 2.93
C CYS A 81 10.50 -2.85 1.75
N PRO A 82 10.70 -1.54 2.01
CA PRO A 82 10.55 -0.50 0.99
C PRO A 82 11.74 -0.37 0.01
N TRP A 83 12.97 -0.74 0.41
CA TRP A 83 14.22 -0.55 -0.36
C TRP A 83 14.39 -1.52 -1.54
N ARG A 84 13.36 -1.64 -2.37
CA ARG A 84 13.28 -2.53 -3.54
C ARG A 84 13.82 -1.83 -4.80
N PRO A 85 14.23 -2.58 -5.84
CA PRO A 85 14.63 -1.98 -7.13
C PRO A 85 13.54 -1.10 -7.75
N ASN A 86 12.29 -1.54 -7.64
CA ASN A 86 11.10 -0.75 -7.94
C ASN A 86 10.31 -0.60 -6.62
N PRO A 87 10.40 0.55 -5.94
CA PRO A 87 9.78 0.78 -4.63
C PRO A 87 8.27 0.99 -4.74
N ILE A 88 7.58 0.02 -5.33
CA ILE A 88 6.12 -0.04 -5.44
C ILE A 88 5.60 -0.71 -4.17
N GLY A 89 4.80 0.03 -3.42
CA GLY A 89 4.01 -0.50 -2.33
C GLY A 89 2.62 -0.91 -2.80
N MET A 90 1.97 -1.77 -2.02
CA MET A 90 0.65 -2.29 -2.31
C MET A 90 -0.08 -2.54 -1.01
N THR A 91 -1.32 -2.06 -0.90
CA THR A 91 -2.15 -2.27 0.29
C THR A 91 -3.59 -2.48 -0.09
N THR A 92 -4.22 -3.50 0.50
CA THR A 92 -5.67 -3.68 0.44
C THR A 92 -6.31 -2.82 1.51
N VAL A 93 -7.18 -1.91 1.11
CA VAL A 93 -7.84 -0.94 2.00
C VAL A 93 -9.34 -1.15 1.98
N LYS A 94 -10.02 -0.76 3.06
CA LYS A 94 -11.48 -0.64 3.08
C LYS A 94 -11.88 0.71 2.50
N ALA A 95 -12.72 0.71 1.48
CA ALA A 95 -13.35 1.93 0.97
C ALA A 95 -14.43 2.40 1.95
N LEU A 96 -14.42 3.69 2.30
CA LEU A 96 -15.39 4.26 3.23
C LEU A 96 -16.36 5.20 2.53
N GLU A 97 -15.83 6.09 1.68
CA GLU A 97 -16.63 7.10 0.99
C GLU A 97 -15.89 7.62 -0.23
N ARG A 98 -16.62 7.95 -1.29
CA ARG A 98 -16.12 8.76 -2.40
C ARG A 98 -16.80 10.12 -2.44
N LYS A 99 -16.02 11.16 -2.72
CA LYS A 99 -16.50 12.51 -3.05
C LYS A 99 -15.77 13.02 -4.28
N GLY A 100 -16.43 12.94 -5.44
CA GLY A 100 -15.82 13.30 -6.73
C GLY A 100 -14.61 12.41 -7.04
N ASN A 101 -13.42 13.02 -7.10
CA ASN A 101 -12.13 12.38 -7.34
C ASN A 101 -11.38 12.00 -6.05
N ILE A 102 -12.02 12.09 -4.89
CA ILE A 102 -11.41 11.79 -3.59
C ILE A 102 -12.04 10.53 -3.01
N LEU A 103 -11.22 9.54 -2.67
CA LEU A 103 -11.62 8.35 -1.93
C LEU A 103 -11.13 8.42 -0.49
N THR A 104 -12.03 8.33 0.47
CA THR A 104 -11.70 8.12 1.87
C THR A 104 -11.59 6.61 2.12
N VAL A 105 -10.44 6.16 2.61
CA VAL A 105 -10.15 4.74 2.82
C VAL A 105 -9.56 4.49 4.21
N LYS A 106 -9.66 3.25 4.68
CA LYS A 106 -9.12 2.78 5.96
C LYS A 106 -8.08 1.69 5.74
N GLY A 107 -6.96 1.77 6.45
CA GLY A 107 -5.93 0.72 6.47
C GLY A 107 -4.70 0.98 5.58
N LEU A 108 -4.59 2.17 4.98
CA LEU A 108 -3.48 2.51 4.07
C LEU A 108 -2.23 2.92 4.83
N ASP A 109 -1.08 2.31 4.52
CA ASP A 109 0.17 2.37 5.26
C ASP A 109 1.24 3.26 4.61
N VAL A 110 0.88 4.53 4.34
CA VAL A 110 1.74 5.45 3.58
C VAL A 110 1.98 6.79 4.28
N LEU A 111 3.05 7.46 3.86
CA LEU A 111 3.35 8.84 4.24
C LEU A 111 2.48 9.84 3.48
N ASP A 112 2.31 11.02 4.06
CA ASP A 112 1.64 12.15 3.41
C ASP A 112 2.35 12.54 2.11
N GLY A 113 1.57 12.73 1.04
CA GLY A 113 2.07 13.07 -0.28
C GLY A 113 2.60 11.89 -1.10
N THR A 114 2.46 10.65 -0.63
CA THR A 114 2.89 9.46 -1.38
C THR A 114 2.20 9.42 -2.75
N PRO A 115 2.95 9.31 -3.87
CA PRO A 115 2.36 9.22 -5.21
C PRO A 115 1.52 7.97 -5.41
N LEU A 116 0.32 8.15 -5.96
CA LEU A 116 -0.58 7.06 -6.34
C LEU A 116 -0.23 6.55 -7.73
N LEU A 117 -0.10 5.24 -7.90
CA LEU A 117 0.16 4.63 -9.20
C LEU A 117 -1.08 3.99 -9.81
N ASP A 118 -1.87 3.28 -9.01
CA ASP A 118 -3.02 2.54 -9.52
C ASP A 118 -4.03 2.21 -8.41
N ILE A 119 -5.26 1.93 -8.81
CA ILE A 119 -6.36 1.48 -7.95
C ILE A 119 -7.04 0.30 -8.64
N LYS A 120 -7.20 -0.82 -7.94
CA LYS A 120 -7.92 -1.99 -8.43
C LYS A 120 -8.99 -2.43 -7.42
N PRO A 121 -10.12 -2.99 -7.86
CA PRO A 121 -11.04 -3.63 -6.93
C PRO A 121 -10.38 -4.85 -6.29
N TYR A 122 -10.67 -5.11 -5.03
CA TYR A 122 -10.41 -6.43 -4.44
C TYR A 122 -11.53 -7.39 -4.87
N THR A 123 -11.14 -8.45 -5.56
CA THR A 123 -12.03 -9.41 -6.21
C THR A 123 -11.67 -10.82 -5.73
N PRO A 124 -12.43 -11.41 -4.80
CA PRO A 124 -12.09 -12.71 -4.20
C PRO A 124 -11.74 -13.83 -5.20
N PRO A 125 -12.42 -13.97 -6.36
CA PRO A 125 -12.02 -14.99 -7.35
C PRO A 125 -10.59 -14.87 -7.89
N TYR A 126 -9.99 -13.68 -7.83
CA TYR A 126 -8.62 -13.41 -8.26
C TYR A 126 -7.65 -13.25 -7.09
N ASP A 127 -8.12 -12.70 -5.97
CA ASP A 127 -7.25 -12.18 -4.91
C ASP A 127 -7.28 -13.02 -3.61
N ALA A 128 -8.31 -13.84 -3.39
CA ALA A 128 -8.40 -14.68 -2.20
C ALA A 128 -7.63 -16.00 -2.40
N VAL A 129 -6.87 -16.40 -1.38
CA VAL A 129 -6.11 -17.66 -1.37
C VAL A 129 -6.53 -18.45 -0.13
N GLU A 130 -7.10 -19.63 -0.32
CA GLU A 130 -7.59 -20.47 0.79
C GLU A 130 -6.44 -21.19 1.51
N GLU A 131 -5.57 -21.89 0.77
CA GLU A 131 -4.46 -22.68 1.33
C GLU A 131 -3.14 -21.88 1.36
N MET A 132 -3.19 -20.67 1.92
CA MET A 132 -2.00 -19.82 1.99
C MET A 132 -0.95 -20.38 2.96
N ARG A 133 0.34 -20.15 2.65
CA ARG A 133 1.45 -20.42 3.56
C ARG A 133 2.32 -19.17 3.70
N CYS A 134 2.60 -18.81 4.95
CA CYS A 134 3.59 -17.80 5.30
C CYS A 134 4.67 -18.40 6.22
N PRO A 135 5.91 -17.90 6.18
CA PRO A 135 6.91 -18.22 7.20
C PRO A 135 6.48 -17.76 8.60
N ASP A 136 6.80 -18.52 9.63
CA ASP A 136 6.37 -18.23 11.02
C ASP A 136 6.84 -16.86 11.53
N TRP A 137 8.01 -16.40 11.10
CA TRP A 137 8.57 -15.10 11.52
C TRP A 137 7.72 -13.91 11.10
N VAL A 138 6.81 -14.06 10.14
CA VAL A 138 5.85 -13.02 9.71
C VAL A 138 4.92 -12.62 10.88
N ASN A 139 4.63 -13.55 11.80
CA ASN A 139 3.83 -13.31 12.99
C ASN A 139 4.53 -12.43 14.04
N ASN A 140 5.85 -12.26 13.93
CA ASN A 140 6.62 -11.42 14.84
C ASN A 140 6.67 -9.95 14.38
N LEU A 141 6.10 -9.62 13.22
CA LEU A 141 6.06 -8.26 12.68
C LEU A 141 4.88 -7.45 13.23
N GLU A 142 5.05 -6.14 13.28
CA GLU A 142 3.99 -5.18 13.59
C GLU A 142 3.29 -4.71 12.31
N TYR A 143 1.96 -4.74 12.33
CA TYR A 143 1.10 -4.25 11.24
C TYR A 143 0.24 -3.10 11.75
#